data_AF-A0A0C3LT23-F1
#
_entry.id   AF-A0A0C3LT23-F1
#
_cell.length_a   1.000
_cell.length_b   1.000
_cell.length_c   1.000
_cell.angle_alpha   90.00
_cell.angle_beta   90.00
_cell.angle_gamma   90.00
#
_symmetry.space_group_name_H-M   'P 1'
#
loop_
_entity.id
_entity.type
_entity.pdbx_description
1 polymer ?
#
loop_
_entity_poly.entity_id
_entity_poly.type
_entity_poly.pdbx_seq_one_letter_code
_entity_poly.pdbx_strand_id
1 'polypeptide(L)' 'MDFGLSGEPGDGNDIRVYCYCGRVSYGEMIGCDDDQCQREWFHLGCLDVTSPPKGEWVCDECKARHEKERAC' A
#
# COMPACT_ATOMS: atom_id res chain seq x y z
N MET A 1 -27.53 -37.15 13.75
CA MET A 1 -26.11 -36.85 14.00
C MET A 1 -25.77 -35.70 13.08
N ASP A 2 -25.54 -34.53 13.67
CA ASP A 2 -25.31 -33.25 13.02
C ASP A 2 -23.89 -33.22 12.40
N PHE A 3 -23.81 -32.97 11.10
CA PHE A 3 -22.55 -32.63 10.42
C PHE A 3 -22.77 -31.28 9.73
N GLY A 4 -22.83 -30.22 10.53
CA GLY A 4 -22.78 -28.85 10.05
C GLY A 4 -21.47 -28.57 9.31
N LEU A 5 -21.55 -28.43 7.98
CA LEU A 5 -20.55 -27.69 7.21
C LEU A 5 -20.70 -26.20 7.55
N SER A 6 -20.01 -25.74 8.59
CA SER A 6 -19.63 -24.33 8.71
C SER A 6 -18.29 -24.17 8.01
N GLY A 7 -18.34 -23.91 6.69
CA GLY A 7 -17.22 -23.29 6.01
C GLY A 7 -17.08 -21.87 6.56
N GLU A 8 -16.18 -21.69 7.52
CA GLU A 8 -15.95 -20.41 8.16
C GLU A 8 -15.36 -19.42 7.14
N PRO A 9 -16.02 -18.28 6.85
CA PRO A 9 -15.46 -17.28 5.97
C PRO A 9 -14.45 -16.42 6.73
N GLY A 10 -13.22 -16.43 6.23
CA GLY A 10 -12.32 -15.28 6.27
C GLY A 10 -11.38 -15.27 7.46
N ASP A 11 -10.22 -15.90 7.27
CA ASP A 11 -9.00 -15.54 7.97
C ASP A 11 -8.85 -14.00 7.96
N GLY A 12 -8.90 -13.41 9.15
CA GLY A 12 -8.90 -11.96 9.39
C GLY A 12 -7.53 -11.32 9.19
N ASN A 13 -6.80 -11.71 8.15
CA ASN A 13 -5.50 -11.16 7.82
C ASN A 13 -5.53 -10.61 6.39
N ASP A 14 -5.33 -9.29 6.28
CA ASP A 14 -4.81 -8.63 5.07
C ASP A 14 -5.77 -8.19 3.94
N ILE A 15 -7.07 -7.98 4.19
CA ILE A 15 -7.94 -7.22 3.23
C ILE A 15 -7.65 -5.70 3.27
N ARG A 16 -6.60 -5.27 3.99
CA ARG A 16 -6.29 -3.85 4.15
C ARG A 16 -5.70 -3.31 2.85
N VAL A 17 -6.49 -2.48 2.18
CA VAL A 17 -6.12 -1.82 0.93
C VAL A 17 -5.34 -0.56 1.25
N TYR A 18 -4.01 -0.61 1.13
CA TYR A 18 -3.15 0.57 1.28
C TYR A 18 -2.79 1.20 -0.06
N CYS A 19 -2.51 0.39 -1.08
CA CYS A 19 -2.14 0.91 -2.39
C CYS A 19 -3.35 1.52 -3.11
N TYR A 20 -3.10 2.52 -3.95
CA TYR A 20 -4.11 3.16 -4.79
C TYR A 20 -4.76 2.20 -5.81
N CYS A 21 -4.21 1.00 -6.00
CA CYS A 21 -4.72 -0.01 -6.91
C CYS A 21 -6.00 -0.71 -6.39
N GLY A 22 -6.42 -0.45 -5.15
CA GLY A 22 -7.64 -1.05 -4.61
C GLY A 22 -7.50 -2.53 -4.22
N ARG A 23 -6.27 -3.08 -4.27
CA ARG A 23 -5.99 -4.49 -4.01
C ARG A 23 -5.45 -4.70 -2.60
N VAL A 24 -5.62 -5.92 -2.11
CA VAL A 24 -5.10 -6.38 -0.82
C VAL A 24 -3.59 -6.19 -0.73
N SER A 25 -3.05 -5.96 0.47
CA SER A 25 -1.61 -6.01 0.71
C SER A 25 -1.11 -7.43 0.46
N TYR A 26 -0.30 -7.64 -0.57
CA TYR A 26 0.27 -8.95 -0.89
C TYR A 26 1.72 -8.77 -1.37
N GLY A 27 2.60 -9.68 -0.96
CA GLY A 27 3.99 -9.68 -1.39
C GLY A 27 4.81 -8.52 -0.82
N GLU A 28 5.69 -7.97 -1.66
CA GLU A 28 6.66 -6.95 -1.26
C GLU A 28 6.07 -5.53 -1.42
N MET A 29 6.08 -4.78 -0.33
CA MET A 29 5.51 -3.43 -0.23
C MET A 29 6.58 -2.43 0.19
N ILE A 30 6.44 -1.19 -0.25
CA ILE A 30 7.32 -0.08 0.09
C ILE A 30 6.57 0.99 0.89
N GLY A 31 7.23 1.46 1.95
CA GLY A 31 6.76 2.52 2.83
C GLY A 31 7.14 3.91 2.31
N CYS A 32 6.18 4.82 2.23
CA CYS A 32 6.39 6.24 1.95
C CYS A 32 6.91 6.93 3.22
N ASP A 33 8.04 7.63 3.10
CA ASP A 33 8.69 8.34 4.20
C ASP A 33 8.00 9.67 4.56
N ASP A 34 7.11 10.14 3.69
CA ASP A 34 6.35 11.36 3.93
C ASP A 34 5.29 11.16 5.04
N ASP A 35 5.46 11.87 6.16
CA ASP A 35 4.57 11.84 7.34
C ASP A 35 3.13 12.30 7.05
N GLN A 36 2.94 13.10 5.99
CA GLN A 36 1.62 13.53 5.54
C GLN A 36 1.01 12.58 4.50
N CYS A 37 1.56 11.39 4.29
CA CYS A 37 1.02 10.37 3.40
C CYS A 37 -0.08 9.57 4.11
N GLN A 38 -1.31 9.56 3.58
CA GLN A 38 -2.43 8.86 4.24
C GLN A 38 -2.38 7.33 4.15
N ARG A 39 -1.60 6.80 3.20
CA ARG A 39 -1.59 5.37 2.87
C ARG A 39 -0.36 4.66 3.38
N GLU A 40 0.78 5.36 3.44
CA GLU A 40 2.11 4.89 3.84
C GLU A 40 2.64 3.67 3.06
N TRP A 41 1.84 2.69 2.67
CA TRP A 41 2.25 1.43 2.07
C TRP A 41 1.76 1.27 0.63
N PHE A 42 2.65 0.87 -0.27
CA PHE A 42 2.36 0.70 -1.69
C PHE A 42 3.02 -0.56 -2.25
N HIS A 43 2.39 -1.17 -3.27
CA HIS A 43 3.02 -2.28 -3.98
C HIS A 43 4.11 -1.78 -4.91
N LEU A 44 5.28 -2.42 -4.87
CA LEU A 44 6.40 -2.13 -5.77
C LEU A 44 6.00 -2.19 -7.26
N GLY A 45 5.23 -3.22 -7.63
CA GLY A 45 4.72 -3.39 -8.99
C GLY A 45 3.66 -2.37 -9.42
N CYS A 46 3.03 -1.66 -8.50
CA CYS A 46 2.15 -0.54 -8.85
C CYS A 46 2.95 0.73 -9.10
N LEU A 47 4.12 0.89 -8.52
CA LEU A 47 4.93 2.11 -8.64
C LEU A 47 5.98 2.01 -9.75
N ASP A 48 5.94 0.94 -10.55
CA ASP A 48 7.02 0.57 -11.48
C ASP A 48 8.40 0.55 -10.78
N VAL A 49 8.41 0.28 -9.47
CA VAL A 49 9.63 0.17 -8.68
C VAL A 49 10.01 -1.30 -8.67
N THR A 50 11.13 -1.64 -9.28
CA THR A 50 11.59 -3.04 -9.37
C THR A 50 12.26 -3.51 -8.07
N SER A 51 12.79 -2.59 -7.27
CA SER A 51 13.44 -2.89 -6.01
C SER A 51 13.37 -1.69 -5.07
N PRO A 52 13.12 -1.89 -3.76
CA PRO A 52 13.12 -0.79 -2.81
C PRO A 52 14.48 -0.06 -2.84
N PRO A 53 14.48 1.28 -3.01
CA PRO A 53 15.72 2.04 -2.95
C PRO A 53 16.32 1.94 -1.55
N LYS A 54 17.65 1.97 -1.48
CA LYS A 54 18.37 2.10 -0.20
C LYS A 54 18.23 3.54 0.30
N GLY A 55 17.17 3.84 1.05
CA GLY A 55 16.96 5.14 1.69
C GLY A 55 15.49 5.53 1.80
N GLU A 56 15.26 6.83 1.97
CA GLU A 56 13.93 7.44 2.00
C GLU A 56 13.27 7.29 0.61
N TRP A 57 12.08 6.71 0.59
CA TRP A 57 11.26 6.63 -0.61
C TRP A 57 9.98 7.43 -0.40
N VAL A 58 9.62 8.25 -1.37
CA VAL A 58 8.42 9.08 -1.33
C VAL A 58 7.55 8.72 -2.54
N CYS A 59 6.25 8.53 -2.29
CA CYS A 59 5.30 8.16 -3.33
C CYS A 59 5.08 9.31 -4.34
N ASP A 60 4.57 8.98 -5.53
CA ASP A 60 4.31 9.97 -6.58
C ASP A 60 3.30 11.05 -6.17
N GLU A 61 2.31 10.69 -5.34
CA GLU A 61 1.34 11.64 -4.80
C GLU A 61 2.00 12.67 -3.87
N CYS A 62 2.87 12.22 -2.97
CA CYS A 62 3.62 13.11 -2.10
C CYS A 62 4.59 13.97 -2.91
N LYS A 63 5.35 13.38 -3.85
CA LYS A 63 6.25 14.13 -4.75
C LYS A 63 5.50 15.22 -5.51
N ALA A 64 4.36 14.90 -6.12
CA ALA A 64 3.53 15.87 -6.83
C ALA A 64 2.96 16.97 -5.92
N ARG A 65 2.62 16.65 -4.66
CA ARG A 65 2.22 17.65 -3.66
C ARG A 65 3.35 18.63 -3.37
N HIS A 66 4.55 18.12 -3.07
CA HIS A 66 5.74 18.95 -2.81
C HIS A 66 6.05 19.90 -3.98
N GLU A 67 5.84 19.47 -5.21
CA GLU A 67 6.01 20.33 -6.39
C GLU A 67 4.94 21.42 -6.48
N LYS A 68 3.68 21.10 -6.17
CA LYS A 68 2.58 22.07 -6.18
C LYS A 68 2.71 23.14 -5.08
N GLU A 69 3.19 22.77 -3.89
CA GLU A 69 3.37 23.72 -2.79
C GLU A 69 4.46 24.76 -3.08
N ARG A 70 5.44 24.40 -3.92
CA ARG A 70 6.56 25.29 -4.31
C ARG A 70 6.24 26.13 -5.55
N ALA A 71 5.13 25.84 -6.23
CA ALA A 71 4.73 26.50 -7.46
C ALA A 71 3.78 27.70 -7.26
N CYS A 72 3.62 28.20 -6.03
CA CYS A 72 2.79 29.36 -5.70
C CYS A 72 3.63 30.58 -5.28
#